data_AF-A0A819TVB1-F1
#
_entry.id   AF-A0A819TVB1-F1
#
_cell.length_a   1.000
_cell.length_b   1.000
_cell.length_c   1.000
_cell.angle_alpha   90.00
_cell.angle_beta   90.00
_cell.angle_gamma   90.00
#
_symmetry.space_group_name_H-M   'P 1'
#
loop_
_entity.id
_entity.type
_entity.pdbx_description
1 polymer ?
#
loop_
_entity_poly.entity_id
_entity_poly.type
_entity_poly.pdbx_seq_one_letter_code
_entity_poly.pdbx_strand_id
1 'polypeptide(L)'
;YCELCNQIFTGEPCSKLHFDGKSHKNTLQTWRKYQDPQSLPTNSKEVLCEICWKVMNTQAMLDIHFKSPAHIEKEKKYLIVQKLKEDYRQLKELQNNN
;
A
#
# COMPACT_ATOMS: atom_id res chain seq x y z
N TYR A 1 4.38 11.54 -5.45
CA TYR A 1 4.21 10.38 -4.57
C TYR A 1 2.98 9.60 -5.00
N CYS A 2 2.98 8.28 -4.89
CA CYS A 2 1.83 7.42 -5.14
C CYS A 2 1.37 6.82 -3.82
N GLU A 3 0.17 7.19 -3.36
CA GLU A 3 -0.38 6.76 -2.07
C GLU A 3 -0.66 5.26 -2.05
N LEU A 4 -1.22 4.72 -3.14
CA LEU A 4 -1.58 3.31 -3.28
C LEU A 4 -0.36 2.38 -3.25
N CYS A 5 0.72 2.78 -3.90
CA CYS A 5 1.93 1.97 -4.01
C CYS A 5 2.99 2.32 -2.95
N ASN A 6 2.75 3.37 -2.17
CA ASN A 6 3.69 4.02 -1.26
C ASN A 6 5.07 4.28 -1.91
N GLN A 7 5.05 4.87 -3.12
CA GLN A 7 6.26 5.16 -3.90
C GLN A 7 6.53 6.66 -4.00
N ILE A 8 7.78 7.04 -3.76
CA ILE A 8 8.30 8.40 -3.96
C ILE A 8 9.05 8.41 -5.28
N PHE A 9 8.88 9.49 -6.05
CA PHE A 9 9.54 9.66 -7.35
C PHE A 9 10.51 10.83 -7.25
N THR A 10 11.67 10.69 -7.88
CA THR A 10 12.70 11.73 -7.97
C THR A 10 12.43 12.75 -9.08
N GLY A 11 11.37 12.55 -9.87
CA GLY A 11 10.96 13.49 -10.92
C GLY A 11 9.73 13.03 -11.69
N GLU A 12 9.20 13.95 -12.52
CA GLU A 12 8.00 13.71 -13.33
C GLU A 12 8.12 12.51 -14.28
N PRO A 13 9.24 12.29 -15.01
CA PRO A 13 9.34 11.15 -15.93
C PRO A 13 9.18 9.80 -15.23
N CYS A 14 9.82 9.62 -14.07
CA CYS A 14 9.69 8.40 -13.26
C CYS A 14 8.25 8.19 -12.77
N SER A 15 7.56 9.28 -12.41
CA SER A 15 6.17 9.20 -11.96
C SER A 15 5.21 8.81 -13.09
N LYS A 16 5.36 9.37 -14.30
CA LYS A 16 4.53 9.01 -15.46
C LYS A 16 4.67 7.52 -15.80
N LEU A 17 5.91 7.05 -15.91
CA LEU A 17 6.19 5.63 -16.15
C LEU A 17 5.57 4.71 -15.09
N HIS A 18 5.58 5.13 -13.82
CA HIS A 18 4.92 4.37 -12.76
C HIS A 18 3.41 4.26 -12.98
N PHE A 19 2.71 5.38 -13.18
CA PHE A 19 1.25 5.40 -13.29
C PHE A 19 0.74 4.69 -14.55
N ASP A 20 1.50 4.76 -15.65
CA ASP A 20 1.18 4.05 -16.89
C ASP A 20 1.51 2.54 -16.83
N GLY A 21 2.34 2.15 -15.86
CA GLY A 21 2.84 0.79 -15.69
C GLY A 21 1.79 -0.23 -15.25
N LYS A 22 1.93 -1.47 -15.74
CA LYS A 22 1.05 -2.60 -15.43
C LYS A 22 0.92 -2.87 -13.93
N SER A 23 2.03 -2.76 -13.18
CA SER A 23 2.04 -2.99 -11.73
C SER A 23 1.13 -2.02 -10.97
N HIS A 24 1.13 -0.74 -11.35
CA HIS A 24 0.25 0.25 -10.75
C HIS A 24 -1.21 -0.04 -11.11
N LYS A 25 -1.50 -0.29 -12.39
CA LYS A 25 -2.87 -0.60 -12.86
C LYS A 25 -3.47 -1.81 -12.15
N ASN A 26 -2.70 -2.89 -11.95
CA ASN A 26 -3.15 -4.07 -11.22
C ASN A 26 -3.41 -3.77 -9.73
N THR A 27 -2.54 -2.97 -9.10
CA THR A 27 -2.71 -2.51 -7.71
C THR A 27 -4.00 -1.68 -7.59
N LEU A 28 -4.22 -0.74 -8.50
CA LEU A 28 -5.40 0.11 -8.52
C LEU A 28 -6.69 -0.70 -8.73
N GLN A 29 -6.69 -1.70 -9.62
CA GLN A 29 -7.82 -2.59 -9.81
C GLN A 29 -8.14 -3.39 -8.54
N THR A 30 -7.11 -3.94 -7.90
CA THR A 30 -7.26 -4.71 -6.65
C THR A 30 -7.79 -3.82 -5.53
N TRP A 31 -7.22 -2.62 -5.37
CA TRP A 31 -7.66 -1.63 -4.40
C TRP A 31 -9.14 -1.25 -4.61
N ARG A 32 -9.53 -0.93 -5.85
CA ARG A 32 -10.93 -0.61 -6.20
C ARG A 32 -11.87 -1.77 -5.89
N LYS A 33 -11.43 -3.01 -6.17
CA LYS A 33 -12.21 -4.20 -5.87
C LYS A 33 -12.48 -4.31 -4.38
N TYR A 34 -11.51 -4.02 -3.51
CA TYR A 34 -11.59 -4.23 -2.06
C TYR A 34 -11.79 -2.93 -1.25
N GLN A 35 -12.29 -1.87 -1.87
CA GLN A 35 -12.56 -0.60 -1.21
C GLN A 35 -13.84 -0.66 -0.34
N ASP A 36 -14.77 -1.55 -0.69
CA ASP A 36 -15.99 -1.82 0.06
C ASP A 36 -15.76 -2.99 1.04
N PRO A 37 -16.07 -2.86 2.33
CA PRO A 37 -15.99 -3.98 3.28
C PRO A 37 -16.76 -5.24 2.82
N GLN A 38 -17.83 -5.09 2.01
CA GLN A 38 -18.61 -6.22 1.47
C GLN A 38 -17.92 -6.95 0.32
N SER A 39 -16.92 -6.34 -0.31
CA SER A 39 -16.20 -6.92 -1.43
C SER A 39 -14.90 -7.62 -1.04
N LEU A 40 -14.57 -7.64 0.26
CA LEU A 40 -13.50 -8.45 0.84
C LEU A 40 -13.61 -9.91 0.38
N PRO A 41 -12.49 -10.64 0.30
CA PRO A 41 -12.52 -12.03 -0.14
C PRO A 41 -13.47 -12.85 0.76
N THR A 42 -14.66 -13.17 0.24
CA THR A 42 -15.68 -13.97 0.93
C THR A 42 -15.39 -15.47 0.83
N ASN A 43 -14.50 -15.84 -0.09
CA ASN A 43 -14.00 -17.19 -0.20
C ASN A 43 -12.89 -17.41 0.85
N SER A 44 -13.14 -18.31 1.80
CA SER A 44 -12.25 -18.65 2.94
C SER A 44 -10.77 -18.95 2.61
N LYS A 45 -10.42 -19.10 1.33
CA LYS A 45 -9.05 -19.40 0.88
C LYS A 45 -8.27 -18.18 0.39
N GLU A 46 -8.95 -17.14 -0.07
CA GLU A 46 -8.28 -15.95 -0.61
C GLU A 46 -7.90 -14.99 0.53
N VAL A 47 -6.65 -14.54 0.52
CA VAL A 47 -6.10 -13.62 1.52
C VAL A 47 -5.45 -12.42 0.83
N LEU A 48 -5.65 -11.22 1.38
CA LEU A 48 -5.18 -9.95 0.82
C LEU A 48 -4.04 -9.38 1.65
N CYS A 49 -2.96 -8.96 0.99
CA CYS A 49 -1.96 -8.08 1.60
C CYS A 49 -2.30 -6.62 1.29
N GLU A 50 -2.66 -5.83 2.29
CA GLU A 50 -3.07 -4.42 2.12
C GLU A 50 -1.89 -3.46 1.90
N ILE A 51 -0.68 -3.85 2.30
CA ILE A 51 0.55 -3.09 1.98
C ILE A 51 0.89 -3.22 0.49
N CYS A 52 0.69 -4.42 -0.05
CA CYS A 52 1.05 -4.72 -1.43
C CYS A 52 -0.13 -4.65 -2.41
N TRP A 53 -1.37 -4.64 -1.92
CA TRP A 53 -2.61 -4.84 -2.66
C TRP A 53 -2.55 -6.07 -3.56
N LYS A 54 -2.10 -7.19 -2.99
CA LYS A 54 -2.00 -8.49 -3.69
C LYS A 54 -2.86 -9.54 -3.01
N VAL A 55 -3.71 -10.19 -3.80
CA VAL A 55 -4.50 -11.36 -3.38
C VAL A 55 -3.66 -12.62 -3.58
N MET A 56 -3.70 -13.52 -2.61
CA MET A 56 -3.09 -14.85 -2.66
C MET A 56 -4.15 -15.90 -2.31
N ASN A 57 -3.93 -17.12 -2.80
CA ASN A 57 -4.94 -18.18 -2.77
C ASN A 57 -4.89 -19.03 -1.49
N THR A 58 -3.92 -18.79 -0.60
CA THR A 58 -3.76 -19.51 0.67
C THR A 58 -3.03 -18.63 1.69
N GLN A 59 -3.26 -18.90 2.98
CA GLN A 59 -2.50 -18.29 4.07
C GLN A 59 -1.00 -18.59 3.98
N ALA A 60 -0.62 -19.82 3.60
CA ALA A 60 0.79 -20.18 3.45
C ALA A 60 1.52 -19.31 2.40
N MET A 61 0.85 -18.96 1.30
CA MET A 61 1.42 -18.01 0.32
C MET A 61 1.60 -16.61 0.90
N LEU A 62 0.66 -16.14 1.72
CA LEU A 62 0.76 -14.85 2.42
C LEU A 62 1.93 -14.83 3.41
N ASP A 63 2.13 -15.92 4.16
CA ASP A 63 3.23 -16.03 5.12
C ASP A 63 4.60 -16.01 4.41
N ILE A 64 4.70 -16.69 3.26
CA ILE A 64 5.92 -16.63 2.42
C ILE A 64 6.10 -15.24 1.84
N HIS A 65 5.00 -14.59 1.40
CA HIS A 65 5.04 -13.23 0.88
C HIS A 65 5.58 -12.24 1.92
N PHE A 66 5.13 -12.31 3.17
CA PHE A 66 5.61 -11.44 4.25
C PHE A 66 7.09 -11.60 4.56
N LYS A 67 7.63 -12.81 4.37
CA LYS A 67 9.08 -13.08 4.53
C LYS A 67 9.91 -12.66 3.31
N SER A 68 9.29 -12.27 2.21
CA SER A 68 10.04 -11.89 1.00
C SER A 68 10.77 -10.55 1.20
N PRO A 69 12.02 -10.41 0.71
CA PRO A 69 12.78 -9.15 0.82
C PRO A 69 12.03 -7.96 0.22
N ALA A 70 11.32 -8.18 -0.89
CA ALA A 70 10.52 -7.16 -1.56
C ALA A 70 9.35 -6.66 -0.68
N HIS A 71 8.68 -7.56 0.05
CA HIS A 71 7.63 -7.15 0.99
C HIS A 71 8.24 -6.35 2.15
N ILE A 72 9.28 -6.88 2.78
CA ILE A 72 9.94 -6.26 3.93
C ILE A 72 10.41 -4.84 3.61
N GLU A 73 11.01 -4.62 2.44
CA GLU A 73 11.44 -3.28 2.02
C GLU A 73 10.24 -2.33 1.83
N LYS A 74 9.14 -2.83 1.24
CA LYS A 74 7.93 -2.04 1.03
C LYS A 74 7.21 -1.72 2.33
N GLU A 75 7.15 -2.67 3.26
CA GLU A 75 6.58 -2.50 4.60
C GLU A 75 7.36 -1.44 5.40
N LYS A 76 8.70 -1.49 5.40
CA LYS A 76 9.52 -0.45 6.04
C LYS A 76 9.19 0.94 5.52
N LYS A 77 9.11 1.12 4.20
CA LYS A 77 8.73 2.39 3.56
C LYS A 77 7.31 2.81 3.97
N TYR A 78 6.38 1.86 4.07
CA TYR A 78 5.01 2.13 4.50
C TYR A 78 4.96 2.66 5.93
N LEU A 79 5.61 1.98 6.87
CA LEU A 79 5.64 2.37 8.28
C LEU A 79 6.27 3.75 8.49
N ILE A 80 7.35 4.07 7.77
CA ILE A 80 7.98 5.40 7.83
C ILE A 80 6.98 6.48 7.39
N VAL A 81 6.28 6.26 6.27
CA VAL A 81 5.31 7.25 5.77
C VAL A 81 4.13 7.41 6.72
N GLN A 82 3.62 6.32 7.32
CA GLN A 82 2.54 6.42 8.31
C GLN A 82 2.96 7.20 9.54
N LYS A 83 4.16 6.94 10.05
CA LYS A 83 4.72 7.70 11.18
C LYS A 83 4.86 9.18 10.85
N LEU A 84 5.44 9.53 9.69
CA LEU A 84 5.58 10.92 9.28
C LEU A 84 4.23 11.64 9.13
N LYS A 85 3.20 10.95 8.62
CA LYS A 85 1.85 11.50 8.52
C LYS A 85 1.26 11.77 9.91
N GLU A 86 1.47 10.87 10.85
CA GLU A 86 1.03 11.02 12.23
C GLU A 86 1.74 12.19 12.93
N ASP A 87 3.07 12.24 12.87
CA ASP A 87 3.88 13.31 13.44
C ASP A 87 3.45 14.69 12.88
N TYR A 88 3.17 14.77 11.58
CA TYR A 88 2.68 15.99 10.93
C TYR A 88 1.27 16.40 11.40
N ARG A 89 0.38 15.44 11.65
CA ARG A 89 -0.96 15.73 12.21
C ARG A 89 -0.86 16.35 13.59
N GLN A 90 -0.06 15.74 14.47
CA GLN A 90 0.14 16.23 15.84
C GLN A 90 0.75 17.64 15.86
N LEU A 91 1.73 17.91 15.00
CA LEU A 91 2.31 19.26 14.88
C LEU A 91 1.27 20.32 14.48
N LYS A 92 0.36 20.00 13.56
CA LYS A 92 -0.73 20.92 13.19
C LYS A 92 -1.72 21.16 14.32
N GLU A 93 -2.04 20.14 15.10
CA GLU A 93 -2.95 20.28 16.24
C GLU A 93 -2.35 21.20 17.31
N LEU A 94 -1.04 21.08 17.59
CA LEU A 94 -0.33 21.99 18.49
C LEU A 94 -0.31 23.45 18.01
N GLN A 95 -0.27 23.67 16.69
CA GLN A 95 -0.32 25.00 16.10
C GLN A 95 -1.72 25.62 16.12
N ASN A 96 -2.76 24.80 16.03
CA ASN A 96 -4.16 25.26 16.02
C ASN A 96 -4.74 25.47 17.44
N ASN A 97 -4.08 24.93 18.47
CA ASN A 97 -4.47 25.04 19.87
C ASN A 97 -3.71 26.15 20.64
N ASN A 98 -2.93 26.98 19.94
CA ASN A 98 -2.25 28.19 20.44
C ASN A 98 -2.79 29.42 19.70
#